data_AF-A0A536Z4R2-F1
#
_entry.id   AF-A0A536Z4R2-F1
#
_cell.length_a   1.000
_cell.length_b   1.000
_cell.length_c   1.000
_cell.angle_alpha   90.00
_cell.angle_beta   90.00
_cell.angle_gamma   90.00
#
_symmetry.space_group_name_H-M   'P 1'
#
loop_
_entity.id
_entity.type
_entity.pdbx_description
1 polymer ?
#
loop_
_entity_poly.entity_id
_entity_poly.type
_entity_poly.pdbx_seq_one_letter_code
_entity_poly.pdbx_strand_id
1 'polypeptide(L)'
;MMDRPAALAIVFTLAAVAAGCASSPAHLYTLSATVTPSAASSKLSVAVGPVSVPAAVDRPQIVVSTSANQVTVDDFNRWASPLQDNLARVVAENLVALLGTPRVTLFPQTLSADVDYRVQIEIRNFESAPGKSASLDAV
;
A
#
# COMPACT_ATOMS: atom_id res chain seq x y z
N MET A 1 -7.04 -36.11 -43.64
CA MET A 1 -5.86 -35.47 -44.25
C MET A 1 -6.14 -33.98 -44.25
N MET A 2 -5.70 -33.26 -43.22
CA MET A 2 -5.99 -31.81 -43.09
C MET A 2 -5.24 -31.07 -44.20
N ASP A 3 -5.94 -30.23 -44.96
CA ASP A 3 -5.30 -29.43 -46.01
C ASP A 3 -4.29 -28.46 -45.37
N ARG A 4 -3.05 -28.48 -45.87
CA ARG A 4 -1.95 -27.57 -45.45
C ARG A 4 -2.36 -26.10 -45.24
N PRO A 5 -3.24 -25.48 -46.07
CA PRO A 5 -3.72 -24.11 -45.81
C PRO A 5 -4.58 -23.98 -44.54
N ALA A 6 -5.40 -24.98 -44.19
CA ALA A 6 -6.24 -24.95 -43.00
C ALA A 6 -5.41 -25.01 -41.71
N ALA A 7 -4.33 -25.81 -41.71
CA ALA A 7 -3.40 -25.88 -40.59
C ALA A 7 -2.68 -24.54 -40.33
N LEU A 8 -2.29 -23.82 -41.39
CA LEU A 8 -1.63 -22.51 -41.31
C LEU A 8 -2.55 -21.43 -40.75
N ALA A 9 -3.83 -21.40 -41.17
CA ALA A 9 -4.81 -20.44 -40.68
C ALA A 9 -5.11 -20.63 -39.17
N ILE A 10 -5.18 -21.87 -38.70
CA ILE A 10 -5.40 -22.19 -37.27
C ILE A 10 -4.21 -21.71 -36.43
N VAL A 11 -2.97 -21.98 -36.86
CA VAL A 11 -1.76 -21.54 -36.14
C VAL A 11 -1.68 -20.01 -36.06
N PHE A 12 -1.98 -19.31 -37.16
CA PHE A 12 -1.95 -17.84 -37.18
C PHE A 12 -3.02 -17.24 -36.25
N THR A 13 -4.22 -17.82 -36.23
CA THR A 13 -5.29 -17.40 -35.33
C THR A 13 -4.91 -17.65 -33.86
N LEU A 14 -4.30 -18.80 -33.55
CA LEU A 14 -3.84 -19.13 -32.20
C LEU A 14 -2.74 -18.17 -31.72
N ALA A 15 -1.81 -17.81 -32.62
CA ALA A 15 -0.73 -16.87 -32.32
C ALA A 15 -1.26 -15.44 -32.08
N ALA A 16 -2.26 -15.00 -32.86
CA ALA A 16 -2.90 -13.70 -32.69
C ALA A 16 -3.67 -13.59 -31.35
N VAL A 17 -4.35 -14.66 -30.94
CA VAL A 17 -5.03 -14.71 -29.64
C VAL A 17 -4.04 -14.74 -28.47
N ALA A 18 -2.91 -15.45 -28.63
CA ALA A 18 -1.86 -15.51 -27.61
C ALA A 18 -1.17 -14.15 -27.37
N ALA A 19 -1.02 -13.33 -28.42
CA ALA A 19 -0.45 -11.98 -28.30
C ALA A 19 -1.35 -11.00 -27.52
N GLY A 20 -2.65 -11.28 -27.40
CA GLY A 20 -3.60 -10.47 -26.64
C GLY A 20 -3.58 -10.71 -25.12
N CYS A 21 -2.90 -11.76 -24.65
CA CYS A 21 -2.85 -12.11 -23.22
C CYS A 21 -1.72 -11.41 -22.44
N ALA A 22 -0.91 -10.59 -23.09
CA ALA A 22 0.15 -9.84 -22.42
C ALA A 22 -0.44 -8.59 -21.73
N SER A 23 -0.77 -8.71 -20.44
CA SER A 23 -1.11 -7.56 -19.59
C SER A 23 0.11 -6.64 -19.43
N SER A 24 -0.11 -5.32 -19.43
CA SER A 24 0.97 -4.38 -19.09
C SER A 24 1.46 -4.61 -17.65
N PRO A 25 2.77 -4.47 -17.38
CA PRO A 25 3.31 -4.60 -16.03
C PRO A 25 2.76 -3.51 -15.10
N ALA A 26 2.39 -3.88 -13.87
CA ALA A 26 2.01 -2.92 -12.83
C ALA A 26 3.24 -2.46 -12.05
N HIS A 27 3.29 -1.17 -11.71
CA HIS A 27 4.24 -0.59 -10.77
C HIS A 27 3.74 -0.78 -9.34
N LEU A 28 4.63 -1.25 -8.47
CA LEU A 28 4.33 -1.51 -7.07
C LEU A 28 5.04 -0.48 -6.17
N TYR A 29 4.28 0.11 -5.24
CA TYR A 29 4.73 1.17 -4.35
C TYR A 29 4.65 0.74 -2.88
N THR A 30 5.59 1.24 -2.09
CA THR A 30 5.59 1.09 -0.64
C THR A 30 5.88 2.44 0.01
N LEU A 31 5.41 2.62 1.23
CA LEU A 31 5.82 3.72 2.08
C LEU A 31 7.18 3.39 2.71
N SER A 32 7.95 4.45 2.95
CA SER A 32 9.26 4.38 3.60
C SER A 32 9.28 5.27 4.83
N ALA A 33 9.87 4.80 5.92
CA ALA A 33 10.22 5.64 7.05
C ALA A 33 11.18 6.76 6.62
N THR A 34 10.90 7.98 7.08
CA THR A 34 11.68 9.17 6.73
C THR A 34 12.48 9.69 7.91
N VAL A 35 12.22 9.19 9.13
CA VAL A 35 12.91 9.65 10.33
C VAL A 35 14.24 8.92 10.49
N THR A 36 15.31 9.69 10.69
CA THR A 36 16.60 9.16 11.11
C THR A 36 16.70 9.06 12.63
N PRO A 37 17.37 8.04 13.18
CA PRO A 37 17.52 7.89 14.63
C PRO A 37 18.20 9.12 15.25
N SER A 38 17.53 9.76 16.21
CA SER A 38 18.03 10.98 16.86
C SER A 38 17.88 10.98 18.39
N ALA A 39 17.14 10.01 18.95
CA ALA A 39 16.89 9.96 20.39
C ALA A 39 17.92 9.12 21.16
N ALA A 40 18.11 9.48 22.43
CA ALA A 40 18.83 8.62 23.38
C ALA A 40 18.04 7.33 23.64
N SER A 41 18.74 6.27 24.03
CA SER A 41 18.10 4.96 24.26
C SER A 41 17.04 5.03 25.35
N SER A 42 15.88 4.42 25.08
CA SER A 42 14.73 4.35 25.98
C SER A 42 14.29 2.91 26.21
N LYS A 43 13.59 2.68 27.33
CA LYS A 43 12.94 1.39 27.65
C LYS A 43 11.46 1.36 27.32
N LEU A 44 10.91 2.48 26.83
CA LEU A 44 9.50 2.62 26.45
C LEU A 44 9.10 1.53 25.46
N SER A 45 7.89 1.03 25.63
CA SER A 45 7.25 0.05 24.75
C SER A 45 5.98 0.65 24.15
N VAL A 46 5.82 0.49 22.84
CA VAL A 46 4.69 1.06 22.09
C VAL A 46 4.08 0.00 21.19
N ALA A 47 2.76 -0.12 21.20
CA ALA A 47 2.03 -0.87 20.18
C ALA A 47 1.41 0.09 19.18
N VAL A 48 1.64 -0.14 17.89
CA VAL A 48 1.04 0.61 16.78
C VAL A 48 -0.09 -0.21 16.17
N GLY A 49 -1.26 0.40 16.10
CA GLY A 49 -2.46 -0.14 15.50
C GLY A 49 -3.60 -0.39 16.51
N PRO A 50 -4.82 -0.61 16.00
CA PRO A 50 -5.17 -0.75 14.58
C PRO A 50 -5.03 0.55 13.79
N VAL A 51 -4.84 0.41 12.47
CA VAL A 51 -4.85 1.50 11.50
C VAL A 51 -6.05 1.32 10.58
N SER A 52 -6.95 2.29 10.54
CA SER A 52 -8.08 2.30 9.60
C SER A 52 -7.85 3.31 8.48
N VAL A 53 -8.31 2.97 7.28
CA VAL A 53 -8.31 3.86 6.12
C VAL A 53 -9.71 3.92 5.48
N PRO A 54 -10.04 4.98 4.73
CA PRO A 54 -11.32 5.04 4.03
C PRO A 54 -11.46 3.90 3.02
N ALA A 55 -12.66 3.31 2.93
CA ALA A 55 -12.93 2.18 2.03
C ALA A 55 -12.66 2.48 0.54
N ALA A 56 -12.68 3.76 0.16
CA ALA A 56 -12.31 4.19 -1.18
C ALA A 56 -10.85 3.82 -1.51
N VAL A 57 -9.93 3.98 -0.56
CA VAL A 57 -8.49 3.71 -0.74
C VAL A 57 -8.05 2.36 -0.13
N ASP A 58 -8.97 1.64 0.51
CA ASP A 58 -8.71 0.30 1.05
C ASP A 58 -8.68 -0.77 -0.06
N ARG A 59 -7.69 -0.65 -0.94
CA ARG A 59 -7.48 -1.54 -2.08
C ARG A 59 -6.02 -1.51 -2.53
N PRO A 60 -5.57 -2.52 -3.28
CA PRO A 60 -4.22 -2.53 -3.82
C PRO A 60 -3.95 -1.40 -4.82
N GLN A 61 -4.94 -1.00 -5.62
CA GLN A 61 -4.74 0.06 -6.61
C GLN A 61 -4.66 1.45 -5.96
N ILE A 62 -3.82 2.33 -6.51
CA ILE A 62 -3.79 3.72 -6.11
C ILE A 62 -5.05 4.42 -6.62
N VAL A 63 -5.68 5.23 -5.77
CA VAL A 63 -6.88 5.98 -6.10
C VAL A 63 -6.54 7.46 -6.23
N VAL A 64 -6.94 8.04 -7.36
CA VAL A 64 -6.64 9.43 -7.72
C VAL A 64 -7.94 10.23 -7.84
N SER A 65 -7.94 11.43 -7.27
CA SER A 65 -9.01 12.41 -7.41
C SER A 65 -8.93 13.07 -8.80
N THR A 66 -10.05 13.07 -9.51
CA THR A 66 -10.18 13.68 -10.85
C THR A 66 -11.04 14.94 -10.82
N SER A 67 -11.98 15.04 -9.87
CA SER A 67 -12.74 16.26 -9.58
C SER A 67 -13.22 16.24 -8.12
N ALA A 68 -13.91 17.29 -7.68
CA ALA A 68 -14.31 17.47 -6.28
C ALA A 68 -15.04 16.25 -5.67
N ASN A 69 -15.80 15.49 -6.47
CA ASN A 69 -16.57 14.33 -6.01
C ASN A 69 -16.33 13.10 -6.90
N GLN A 70 -15.16 13.02 -7.56
CA GLN A 70 -14.86 11.92 -8.46
C GLN A 70 -13.45 11.41 -8.22
N VAL A 71 -13.35 10.10 -8.10
CA VAL A 71 -12.09 9.37 -8.02
C VAL A 71 -12.03 8.33 -9.13
N THR A 72 -10.82 8.05 -9.59
CA THR A 72 -10.51 6.98 -10.52
C THR A 72 -9.50 6.05 -9.88
N VAL A 73 -9.60 4.76 -10.20
CA VAL A 73 -8.64 3.74 -9.79
C VAL A 73 -7.55 3.65 -10.85
N ASP A 74 -6.29 3.70 -10.44
CA ASP A 74 -5.16 3.49 -11.33
C ASP A 74 -4.81 1.98 -11.41
N ASP A 75 -5.08 1.38 -12.57
CA ASP A 75 -4.87 -0.05 -12.79
C ASP A 75 -3.39 -0.45 -12.91
N PHE A 76 -2.49 0.52 -13.19
CA PHE A 76 -1.07 0.25 -13.39
C PHE A 76 -0.21 0.64 -12.19
N ASN A 77 -0.73 1.43 -11.25
CA ASN A 77 -0.01 1.83 -10.05
C ASN A 77 -0.69 1.28 -8.80
N ARG A 78 0.02 0.42 -8.06
CA ARG A 78 -0.55 -0.34 -6.95
C ARG A 78 0.35 -0.30 -5.73
N TRP A 79 -0.23 -0.35 -4.55
CA TRP A 79 0.47 -0.66 -3.32
C TRP A 79 0.98 -2.10 -3.34
N ALA A 80 2.23 -2.28 -2.90
CA ALA A 80 2.89 -3.57 -2.79
C ALA A 80 2.33 -4.44 -1.65
N SER A 81 1.64 -3.82 -0.69
CA SER A 81 0.91 -4.46 0.40
C SER A 81 -0.27 -3.57 0.84
N PRO A 82 -1.25 -4.08 1.61
CA PRO A 82 -2.37 -3.27 2.08
C PRO A 82 -1.90 -1.94 2.68
N LEU A 83 -2.57 -0.85 2.32
CA LEU A 83 -2.15 0.50 2.72
C LEU A 83 -2.11 0.64 4.25
N GLN A 84 -3.06 0.03 4.94
CA GLN A 84 -3.15 -0.01 6.41
C GLN A 84 -1.88 -0.61 7.03
N ASP A 85 -1.42 -1.76 6.51
CA ASP A 85 -0.20 -2.43 6.97
C ASP A 85 1.05 -1.61 6.67
N ASN A 86 1.08 -0.96 5.51
CA ASN A 86 2.14 -0.05 5.09
C ASN A 86 2.29 1.13 6.06
N LEU A 87 1.18 1.77 6.41
CA LEU A 87 1.12 2.87 7.38
C LEU A 87 1.54 2.42 8.77
N ALA A 88 0.98 1.31 9.27
CA ALA A 88 1.31 0.78 10.59
C ALA A 88 2.81 0.49 10.73
N ARG A 89 3.39 -0.15 9.70
CA ARG A 89 4.83 -0.46 9.66
C ARG A 89 5.69 0.80 9.66
N VAL A 90 5.41 1.74 8.78
CA VAL A 90 6.22 2.98 8.68
C VAL A 90 6.12 3.83 9.94
N VAL A 91 4.94 3.90 10.57
CA VAL A 91 4.79 4.58 11.86
C VAL A 91 5.60 3.87 12.93
N ALA A 92 5.57 2.54 13.00
CA ALA A 92 6.39 1.80 13.95
C ALA A 92 7.89 2.03 13.75
N GLU A 93 8.39 1.99 12.50
CA GLU A 93 9.78 2.27 12.16
C GLU A 93 10.20 3.69 12.57
N ASN A 94 9.37 4.69 12.27
CA ASN A 94 9.61 6.07 12.68
C ASN A 94 9.63 6.20 14.21
N LEU A 95 8.73 5.52 14.94
CA LEU A 95 8.71 5.54 16.41
C LEU A 95 9.94 4.87 17.03
N VAL A 96 10.47 3.81 16.43
CA VAL A 96 11.75 3.21 16.86
C VAL A 96 12.86 4.27 16.82
N ALA A 97 12.94 5.01 15.72
CA ALA A 97 13.94 6.07 15.53
C ALA A 97 13.73 7.29 16.45
N LEU A 98 12.47 7.72 16.63
CA LEU A 98 12.11 8.88 17.45
C LEU A 98 12.22 8.64 18.95
N LEU A 99 11.93 7.42 19.41
CA LEU A 99 11.92 7.08 20.84
C LEU A 99 13.21 6.40 21.30
N GLY A 100 14.09 6.01 20.38
CA GLY A 100 15.33 5.31 20.72
C GLY A 100 15.08 3.96 21.39
N THR A 101 14.00 3.27 21.02
CA THR A 101 13.60 1.97 21.59
C THR A 101 13.29 0.96 20.50
N PRO A 102 13.80 -0.28 20.59
CA PRO A 102 13.41 -1.34 19.67
C PRO A 102 12.05 -1.96 20.01
N ARG A 103 11.41 -1.54 21.12
CA ARG A 103 10.19 -2.16 21.66
C ARG A 103 8.92 -1.56 21.04
N VAL A 104 8.89 -1.49 19.71
CA VAL A 104 7.71 -1.06 18.96
C VAL A 104 7.13 -2.26 18.23
N THR A 105 5.84 -2.52 18.41
CA THR A 105 5.16 -3.72 17.87
C THR A 105 3.91 -3.33 17.08
N LEU A 106 3.45 -4.22 16.19
CA LEU A 106 2.24 -4.00 15.40
C LEU A 106 1.04 -4.79 15.97
N PHE A 107 -0.14 -4.19 15.94
CA PHE A 107 -1.41 -4.89 16.20
C PHE A 107 -1.68 -5.94 15.10
N PRO A 108 -2.32 -7.10 15.39
CA PRO A 108 -2.76 -7.59 16.71
C PRO A 108 -1.70 -8.43 17.42
N GLN A 109 -0.45 -8.47 16.95
CA GLN A 109 0.58 -9.41 17.43
C GLN A 109 0.81 -9.30 18.95
N THR A 110 0.43 -8.19 19.57
CA THR A 110 0.38 -7.97 21.02
C THR A 110 -1.05 -7.97 21.57
N LEU A 111 -1.71 -9.14 21.59
CA LEU A 111 -2.94 -9.31 22.40
C LEU A 111 -2.66 -9.33 23.91
N SER A 112 -1.42 -9.65 24.32
CA SER A 112 -1.05 -9.84 25.72
C SER A 112 0.40 -9.40 25.99
N ALA A 113 0.60 -8.16 26.45
CA ALA A 113 1.74 -7.72 27.26
C ALA A 113 1.53 -6.22 27.61
N ASP A 114 1.84 -5.82 28.84
CA ASP A 114 1.94 -4.42 29.27
C ASP A 114 2.79 -3.63 28.27
N VAL A 115 2.15 -2.81 27.44
CA VAL A 115 2.84 -1.80 26.63
C VAL A 115 2.56 -0.46 27.28
N ASP A 116 3.60 0.37 27.39
CA ASP A 116 3.48 1.68 28.04
C ASP A 116 2.49 2.58 27.28
N TYR A 117 2.49 2.48 25.94
CA TYR A 117 1.61 3.26 25.07
C TYR A 117 1.02 2.43 23.94
N ARG A 118 -0.17 2.84 23.49
CA ARG A 118 -0.85 2.31 22.30
C ARG A 118 -1.18 3.48 21.37
N VAL A 119 -0.82 3.34 20.11
CA VAL A 119 -1.10 4.32 19.06
C VAL A 119 -2.14 3.72 18.12
N GLN A 120 -3.37 4.20 18.21
CA GLN A 120 -4.42 3.90 17.24
C GLN A 120 -4.42 5.01 16.20
N ILE A 121 -4.67 4.67 14.94
CA ILE A 121 -4.60 5.64 13.85
C ILE A 121 -5.84 5.48 12.99
N GLU A 122 -6.58 6.57 12.82
CA GLU A 122 -7.67 6.64 11.85
C GLU A 122 -7.30 7.63 10.76
N ILE A 123 -7.11 7.14 9.54
CA ILE A 123 -6.96 8.01 8.37
C ILE A 123 -8.36 8.47 7.95
N ARG A 124 -8.59 9.78 8.03
CA ARG A 124 -9.85 10.43 7.65
C ARG A 124 -9.87 10.79 6.18
N ASN A 125 -8.75 11.31 5.69
CA ASN A 125 -8.58 11.69 4.30
C ASN A 125 -7.28 11.12 3.75
N PHE A 126 -7.35 10.47 2.58
CA PHE A 126 -6.19 10.02 1.83
C PHE A 126 -6.45 10.33 0.36
N GLU A 127 -6.00 11.49 -0.09
CA GLU A 127 -6.27 11.98 -1.44
C GLU A 127 -4.99 12.24 -2.21
N SER A 128 -5.01 11.87 -3.48
CA SER A 128 -3.95 12.18 -4.42
C SER A 128 -4.56 12.76 -5.70
N ALA A 129 -4.03 13.88 -6.15
CA ALA A 129 -4.39 14.52 -7.42
C ALA A 129 -3.09 14.65 -8.23
N PRO A 130 -2.85 13.76 -9.21
CA PRO A 130 -1.61 13.71 -9.98
C PRO A 130 -1.22 15.09 -10.54
N GLY A 131 0.04 15.48 -10.31
CA GLY A 131 0.59 16.77 -10.74
C GLY A 131 0.05 17.99 -9.97
N LYS A 132 -0.80 17.81 -8.96
CA LYS A 132 -1.43 18.90 -8.19
C LYS A 132 -1.13 18.82 -6.70
N SER A 133 -1.55 17.74 -6.04
CA SER A 133 -1.45 17.62 -4.58
C SER A 133 -1.52 16.17 -4.12
N ALA A 134 -1.00 15.92 -2.92
CA ALA A 134 -1.30 14.77 -2.12
C ALA A 134 -1.63 15.26 -0.71
N SER A 135 -2.72 14.77 -0.12
CA SER A 135 -3.15 15.19 1.21
C SER A 135 -3.53 13.99 2.07
N LEU A 136 -3.18 14.07 3.34
CA LEU A 136 -3.43 13.05 4.34
C LEU A 136 -3.93 13.75 5.60
N ASP A 137 -5.04 13.29 6.15
CA ASP A 137 -5.53 13.71 7.46
C ASP A 137 -5.77 12.48 8.33
N ALA A 138 -5.32 12.53 9.58
CA ALA A 138 -5.36 11.42 10.51
C ALA A 138 -5.55 11.89 11.95
N VAL A 139 -6.15 11.03 12.78
CA VAL A 139 -6.30 11.22 14.23
C VAL A 139 -5.73 10.05 15.02
#